data_AF-A0A7S4VNM7-F1
#
_entry.id   AF-A0A7S4VNM7-F1
#
_cell.length_a   1.000
_cell.length_b   1.000
_cell.length_c   1.000
_cell.angle_alpha   90.00
_cell.angle_beta   90.00
_cell.angle_gamma   90.00
#
_symmetry.space_group_name_H-M   'P 1'
#
loop_
_entity.id
_entity.type
_entity.pdbx_description
1 polymer ?
#
loop_
_entity_poly.entity_id
_entity_poly.type
_entity_poly.pdbx_seq_one_letter_code
_entity_poly.pdbx_strand_id
1 'polypeptide(L)'
;FDKSTEDGARFRIYQVGSIEVRTTQEADGEEEVGAVFSTRAAAGAAEECGSNVAKVDRVVKVSEYVEKTPNEARRFYVVLETDQGDAIVTEKFKDQKATWAENPAGLEYRNSMAKVIRSADLGDAHLLVRDAKRLQQELAGQRVTGSRSQCKLYAHEAFLGLLPARQKAFAALSERELQLAQELGIRSPAAWDEGRAEVFSQPWSALGTIRQEAAAGLGYTVDTWGTAARVAESKEQKSTEVKSKPDNRSFEQLSKAEQEERMARWFKEHYGGAMLDNDA
;
A
#
# COMPACT_ATOMS: atom_id res chain seq x y z
N PHE A 1 23.33 10.78 17.77
CA PHE A 1 24.34 11.12 18.80
C PHE A 1 25.71 10.85 18.21
N ASP A 2 26.71 11.68 18.52
CA ASP A 2 28.06 11.56 17.96
C ASP A 2 29.08 12.15 18.94
N LYS A 3 30.00 11.33 19.44
CA LYS A 3 31.03 11.72 20.43
C LYS A 3 32.34 10.97 20.19
N SER A 4 33.45 11.61 20.57
CA SER A 4 34.80 11.02 20.50
C SER A 4 35.51 11.04 21.86
N THR A 5 36.41 10.09 22.09
CA THR A 5 37.30 9.99 23.26
C THR A 5 38.67 10.64 23.01
N GLU A 6 39.49 10.78 24.05
CA GLU A 6 40.81 11.42 23.98
C GLU A 6 41.81 10.66 23.09
N ASP A 7 41.66 9.34 23.00
CA ASP A 7 42.42 8.44 22.12
C ASP A 7 41.90 8.42 20.67
N GLY A 8 40.84 9.18 20.37
CA GLY A 8 40.31 9.35 19.02
C GLY A 8 39.22 8.35 18.61
N ALA A 9 38.83 7.40 19.47
CA ALA A 9 37.69 6.53 19.19
C ALA A 9 36.38 7.35 19.12
N ARG A 10 35.48 7.00 18.19
CA ARG A 10 34.23 7.72 17.92
C ARG A 10 33.03 6.80 18.04
N PHE A 11 32.02 7.25 18.77
CA PHE A 11 30.77 6.54 19.02
C PHE A 11 29.63 7.29 18.38
N ARG A 12 28.85 6.61 17.53
CA ARG A 12 27.66 7.18 16.92
C ARG A 12 26.43 6.36 17.28
N ILE A 13 25.30 7.06 17.36
CA ILE A 13 23.98 6.46 17.48
C ILE A 13 23.14 7.02 16.36
N TYR A 14 22.74 6.14 15.45
CA TYR A 14 21.81 6.42 14.37
C TYR A 14 20.44 5.94 14.79
N GLN A 15 19.43 6.76 14.58
CA GLN A 15 18.05 6.38 14.81
C GLN A 15 17.33 6.34 13.47
N VAL A 16 16.84 5.16 13.10
CA VAL A 16 16.09 4.91 11.87
C VAL A 16 14.77 4.27 12.25
N GLY A 17 13.73 5.10 12.37
CA GLY A 17 12.43 4.66 12.89
C GLY A 17 12.52 4.20 14.34
N SER A 18 12.06 2.97 14.63
CA SER A 18 12.16 2.34 15.96
C SER A 18 13.44 1.52 16.16
N ILE A 19 14.42 1.66 15.26
CA ILE A 19 15.73 1.02 15.35
C ILE A 19 16.77 2.08 15.73
N GLU A 20 17.55 1.77 16.75
CA GLU A 20 18.73 2.51 17.16
C GLU A 20 19.97 1.66 16.86
N VAL A 21 20.83 2.14 15.95
CA VAL A 21 22.10 1.50 15.62
C VAL A 21 23.21 2.25 16.34
N ARG A 22 23.93 1.55 17.22
CA ARG A 22 25.13 2.07 17.89
C ARG A 22 26.37 1.54 17.19
N THR A 23 27.25 2.45 16.80
CA THR A 23 28.50 2.14 16.12
C THR A 23 29.69 2.68 16.90
N THR A 24 30.83 2.04 16.70
CA THR A 24 32.13 2.45 17.23
C THR A 24 33.12 2.51 16.07
N GLN A 25 34.03 3.48 16.09
CA GLN A 25 35.09 3.63 15.11
C GLN A 25 36.39 4.00 15.84
N GLU A 26 37.42 3.17 15.71
CA GLU A 26 38.76 3.48 16.26
C GLU A 26 39.43 4.64 15.50
N ALA A 27 40.48 5.23 16.08
CA ALA A 27 41.28 6.24 15.41
C ALA A 27 41.83 5.68 14.08
N ASP A 28 41.47 6.32 12.97
CA ASP A 28 41.77 5.89 11.59
C ASP A 28 41.19 4.52 11.18
N GLY A 29 40.27 3.95 11.96
CA GLY A 29 39.59 2.68 11.68
C GLY A 29 38.30 2.83 10.86
N GLU A 30 37.75 1.70 10.42
CA GLU A 30 36.40 1.64 9.84
C GLU A 30 35.33 1.69 10.93
N GLU A 31 34.15 2.21 10.59
CA GLU A 31 33.01 2.23 11.51
C GLU A 31 32.38 0.84 11.59
N GLU A 32 32.29 0.29 12.81
CA GLU A 32 31.71 -1.01 13.07
C GLU A 32 30.39 -0.88 13.84
N VAL A 33 29.41 -1.75 13.52
CA VAL A 33 28.14 -1.84 14.25
C VAL A 33 28.35 -2.64 15.53
N GLY A 34 28.35 -1.94 16.67
CA GLY A 34 28.50 -2.56 17.98
C GLY A 34 27.18 -3.14 18.51
N ALA A 35 26.06 -2.44 18.30
CA ALA A 35 24.76 -2.92 18.74
C ALA A 35 23.60 -2.34 17.92
N VAL A 36 22.52 -3.09 17.83
CA VAL A 36 21.25 -2.64 17.24
C VAL A 36 20.15 -2.86 18.27
N PHE A 37 19.56 -1.77 18.74
CA PHE A 37 18.44 -1.78 19.67
C PHE A 37 17.14 -1.50 18.92
N SER A 38 16.06 -2.11 19.37
CA SER A 38 14.73 -1.56 19.08
C SER A 38 14.35 -0.64 20.24
N THR A 39 14.10 0.64 19.96
CA THR A 39 13.78 1.64 20.99
C THR A 39 12.32 1.56 21.45
N ARG A 40 11.56 0.54 21.04
CA ARG A 40 10.25 0.32 21.63
C ARG A 40 10.45 0.01 23.10
N ALA A 41 9.75 0.75 23.97
CA ALA A 41 9.56 0.30 25.34
C ALA A 41 9.15 -1.16 25.24
N ALA A 42 9.92 -2.06 25.87
CA ALA A 42 9.47 -3.43 26.07
C ALA A 42 8.04 -3.27 26.58
N ALA A 43 7.06 -3.73 25.80
CA ALA A 43 5.64 -3.60 26.15
C ALA A 43 5.53 -4.33 27.49
N GLY A 44 5.65 -3.56 28.56
CA GLY A 44 6.30 -4.05 29.76
C GLY A 44 5.25 -4.73 30.57
N ALA A 45 4.89 -5.97 30.22
CA ALA A 45 3.82 -6.73 30.85
C ALA A 45 2.63 -5.82 31.22
N ALA A 46 2.33 -4.83 30.35
CA ALA A 46 1.14 -4.03 30.49
C ALA A 46 0.06 -5.08 30.29
N GLU A 47 -0.62 -5.40 31.41
CA GLU A 47 -1.81 -6.24 31.46
C GLU A 47 -2.55 -6.09 30.16
N GLU A 48 -2.96 -7.21 29.55
CA GLU A 48 -3.78 -7.26 28.33
C GLU A 48 -4.82 -6.14 28.36
N CYS A 49 -4.42 -4.96 27.89
CA CYS A 49 -5.21 -3.76 27.99
C CYS A 49 -6.04 -3.94 26.75
N GLY A 50 -7.14 -4.69 26.92
CA GLY A 50 -7.93 -5.25 25.85
C GLY A 50 -8.05 -4.18 24.78
N SER A 51 -7.35 -4.38 23.67
CA SER A 51 -7.20 -3.37 22.64
C SER A 51 -8.63 -3.05 22.21
N ASN A 52 -9.14 -1.91 22.65
CA ASN A 52 -10.49 -1.48 22.39
C ASN A 52 -10.45 -0.73 21.06
N VAL A 53 -9.88 -1.35 20.02
CA VAL A 53 -9.98 -0.78 18.67
C VAL A 53 -11.47 -0.69 18.39
N ALA A 54 -11.97 0.54 18.32
CA ALA A 54 -13.40 0.74 18.33
C ALA A 54 -13.92 0.24 16.98
N LYS A 55 -15.05 -0.44 17.00
CA LYS A 55 -15.73 -0.91 15.78
C LYS A 55 -16.06 0.23 14.81
N VAL A 56 -16.05 1.47 15.31
CA VAL A 56 -16.37 2.71 14.60
C VAL A 56 -15.12 3.47 14.14
N ASP A 57 -13.91 3.00 14.47
CA ASP A 57 -12.69 3.62 13.97
C ASP A 57 -12.61 3.46 12.45
N ARG A 58 -12.03 4.46 11.79
CA ARG A 58 -11.89 4.45 10.34
C ARG A 58 -10.58 3.78 9.97
N VAL A 59 -10.61 2.91 8.97
CA VAL A 59 -9.41 2.36 8.37
C VAL A 59 -8.89 3.38 7.36
N VAL A 60 -7.70 3.92 7.61
CA VAL A 60 -7.07 4.95 6.76
C VAL A 60 -6.04 4.38 5.80
N LYS A 61 -5.56 3.15 6.03
CA LYS A 61 -4.60 2.52 5.13
C LYS A 61 -4.69 1.01 5.23
N VAL A 62 -4.48 0.34 4.10
CA VAL A 62 -4.39 -1.11 4.00
C VAL A 62 -3.11 -1.50 3.28
N SER A 63 -2.39 -2.48 3.81
CA SER A 63 -1.13 -2.95 3.24
C SER A 63 -1.05 -4.47 3.25
N GLU A 64 -0.75 -5.07 2.10
CA GLU A 64 -0.52 -6.52 1.96
C GLU A 64 0.98 -6.81 2.04
N TYR A 65 1.36 -7.74 2.90
CA TYR A 65 2.74 -8.12 3.16
C TYR A 65 2.99 -9.58 2.80
N VAL A 66 4.24 -9.89 2.46
CA VAL A 66 4.78 -11.25 2.39
C VAL A 66 6.08 -11.38 3.16
N GLU A 67 6.18 -12.40 4.00
CA GLU A 67 7.39 -12.72 4.74
C GLU A 67 7.83 -14.16 4.50
N LYS A 68 9.13 -14.42 4.70
CA LYS A 68 9.68 -15.77 4.73
C LYS A 68 9.65 -16.26 6.18
N THR A 69 9.01 -17.40 6.43
CA THR A 69 9.05 -18.06 7.74
C THR A 69 10.30 -18.95 7.86
N PRO A 70 10.73 -19.34 9.07
CA PRO A 70 11.89 -20.23 9.26
C PRO A 70 11.78 -21.57 8.51
N ASN A 71 10.56 -22.05 8.29
CA ASN A 71 10.28 -23.27 7.53
C ASN A 71 10.24 -23.03 6.01
N GLU A 72 10.86 -21.95 5.54
CA GLU A 72 10.92 -21.44 4.15
C GLU A 72 9.57 -21.25 3.45
N ALA A 73 8.46 -21.35 4.18
CA ALA A 73 7.15 -21.06 3.63
C ALA A 73 6.94 -19.55 3.61
N ARG A 74 6.46 -19.03 2.48
CA ARG A 74 5.97 -17.65 2.40
C ARG A 74 4.68 -17.55 3.19
N ARG A 75 4.55 -16.50 4.00
CA ARG A 75 3.34 -16.16 4.74
C ARG A 75 2.86 -14.80 4.25
N PHE A 76 1.55 -14.70 4.04
CA PHE A 76 0.89 -13.51 3.52
C PHE A 76 -0.09 -13.01 4.57
N TYR A 77 -0.10 -11.70 4.79
CA TYR A 77 -0.97 -11.06 5.76
C TYR A 77 -1.31 -9.64 5.31
N VAL A 78 -2.40 -9.10 5.86
CA VAL A 78 -2.85 -7.74 5.61
C VAL A 78 -2.81 -6.96 6.92
N VAL A 79 -2.29 -5.74 6.86
CA VAL A 79 -2.30 -4.77 7.95
C VAL A 79 -3.28 -3.65 7.60
N LEU A 80 -4.16 -3.34 8.55
CA LEU A 80 -5.07 -2.20 8.53
C LEU A 80 -4.55 -1.18 9.54
N GLU A 81 -4.36 0.06 9.12
CA GLU A 81 -4.02 1.16 10.01
C GLU A 81 -5.30 2.02 10.20
N THR A 82 -5.63 2.36 11.44
CA THR A 82 -6.79 3.19 11.78
C THR A 82 -6.44 4.66 11.92
N ASP A 83 -7.44 5.54 11.90
CA ASP A 83 -7.27 6.97 12.16
C ASP A 83 -6.84 7.29 13.60
N GLN A 84 -7.00 6.36 14.53
CA GLN A 84 -6.48 6.45 15.90
C GLN A 84 -5.03 5.96 16.03
N GLY A 85 -4.42 5.50 14.94
CA GLY A 85 -3.06 4.96 14.94
C GLY A 85 -2.95 3.49 15.38
N ASP A 86 -4.07 2.80 15.54
CA ASP A 86 -4.08 1.35 15.80
C ASP A 86 -3.75 0.57 14.54
N ALA A 87 -3.18 -0.62 14.73
CA ALA A 87 -2.87 -1.56 13.67
C ALA A 87 -3.61 -2.88 13.88
N ILE A 88 -4.27 -3.37 12.84
CA ILE A 88 -4.96 -4.66 12.85
C ILE A 88 -4.32 -5.56 11.82
N VAL A 89 -3.99 -6.79 12.22
CA VAL A 89 -3.45 -7.81 11.32
C VAL A 89 -4.50 -8.88 11.07
N THR A 90 -4.71 -9.19 9.79
CA THR A 90 -5.45 -10.37 9.40
C THR A 90 -4.65 -11.29 8.48
N GLU A 91 -4.65 -12.57 8.81
CA GLU A 91 -3.95 -13.60 8.05
C GLU A 91 -4.65 -14.95 8.16
N LYS A 92 -4.47 -15.81 7.15
CA LYS A 92 -4.95 -17.19 7.16
C LYS A 92 -3.78 -18.15 7.27
N PHE A 93 -3.76 -18.94 8.33
CA PHE A 93 -2.71 -19.93 8.60
C PHE A 93 -2.90 -21.21 7.77
N LYS A 94 -1.91 -22.11 7.82
CA LYS A 94 -1.93 -23.39 7.08
C LYS A 94 -3.06 -24.31 7.56
N ASP A 95 -3.43 -24.21 8.83
CA ASP A 95 -4.59 -24.88 9.45
C ASP A 95 -5.94 -24.30 8.99
N GLN A 96 -5.94 -23.37 8.03
CA GLN A 96 -7.09 -22.66 7.51
C GLN A 96 -7.79 -21.72 8.50
N LYS A 97 -7.20 -21.51 9.68
CA LYS A 97 -7.71 -20.54 10.63
C LYS A 97 -7.32 -19.13 10.18
N ALA A 98 -8.33 -18.34 9.85
CA ALA A 98 -8.16 -16.91 9.68
C ALA A 98 -8.10 -16.23 11.06
N THR A 99 -7.23 -15.25 11.21
CA THR A 99 -7.06 -14.51 12.47
C THR A 99 -7.26 -13.02 12.27
N TRP A 100 -7.60 -12.37 13.37
CA TRP A 100 -7.80 -10.93 13.51
C TRP A 100 -7.13 -10.53 14.81
N ALA A 101 -5.96 -9.91 14.71
CA ALA A 101 -5.17 -9.48 15.86
C ALA A 101 -5.05 -7.96 15.85
N GLU A 102 -5.57 -7.34 16.90
CA GLU A 102 -5.49 -5.90 17.13
C GLU A 102 -4.21 -5.61 17.91
N ASN A 103 -3.42 -4.65 17.43
CA ASN A 103 -2.12 -4.23 17.96
C ASN A 103 -1.18 -5.39 18.34
N PRO A 104 -0.92 -6.36 17.46
CA PRO A 104 -0.10 -7.51 17.83
C PRO A 104 1.32 -7.09 18.21
N ALA A 105 1.81 -7.63 19.32
CA ALA A 105 3.18 -7.42 19.77
C ALA A 105 4.18 -7.83 18.66
N GLY A 106 5.20 -7.00 18.43
CA GLY A 106 6.23 -7.25 17.43
C GLY A 106 5.82 -7.00 15.98
N LEU A 107 4.66 -6.38 15.70
CA LEU A 107 4.23 -6.08 14.32
C LEU A 107 5.27 -5.25 13.54
N GLU A 108 5.89 -4.25 14.17
CA GLU A 108 6.92 -3.43 13.53
C GLU A 108 8.13 -4.27 13.10
N TYR A 109 8.64 -5.12 14.00
CA TYR A 109 9.74 -6.03 13.70
C TYR A 109 9.36 -7.00 12.57
N ARG A 110 8.15 -7.57 12.63
CA ARG A 110 7.62 -8.43 11.57
C ARG A 110 7.56 -7.71 10.23
N ASN A 111 7.04 -6.49 10.19
CA ASN A 111 6.98 -5.67 8.98
C ASN A 111 8.38 -5.32 8.45
N SER A 112 9.37 -5.10 9.31
CA SER A 112 10.76 -4.84 8.89
C SER A 112 11.42 -6.02 8.16
N MET A 113 10.97 -7.24 8.45
CA MET A 113 11.43 -8.47 7.79
C MET A 113 10.58 -8.87 6.58
N ALA A 114 9.43 -8.22 6.39
CA ALA A 114 8.48 -8.52 5.35
C ALA A 114 8.69 -7.60 4.13
N LYS A 115 8.25 -8.07 2.97
CA LYS A 115 8.12 -7.25 1.77
C LYS A 115 6.67 -6.78 1.64
N VAL A 116 6.46 -5.48 1.47
CA VAL A 116 5.18 -4.92 1.05
C VAL A 116 4.92 -5.34 -0.40
N ILE A 117 3.81 -6.04 -0.65
CA ILE A 117 3.35 -6.39 -2.00
C ILE A 117 2.65 -5.19 -2.63
N ARG A 118 1.79 -4.53 -1.85
CA ARG A 118 0.97 -3.39 -2.25
C ARG A 118 0.44 -2.67 -1.01
N SER A 119 0.09 -1.41 -1.19
CA SER A 119 -0.51 -0.56 -0.17
C SER A 119 -1.51 0.38 -0.83
N ALA A 120 -2.55 0.76 -0.09
CA ALA A 120 -3.52 1.75 -0.53
C ALA A 120 -3.88 2.67 0.63
N ASP A 121 -3.94 3.96 0.33
CA ASP A 121 -4.46 4.99 1.22
C ASP A 121 -5.99 5.04 1.09
N LEU A 122 -6.65 5.02 2.24
CA LEU A 122 -8.09 4.97 2.43
C LEU A 122 -8.59 6.18 3.24
N GLY A 123 -7.79 7.25 3.39
CA GLY A 123 -8.13 8.41 4.21
C GLY A 123 -9.42 9.13 3.80
N ASP A 124 -9.80 9.04 2.53
CA ASP A 124 -11.07 9.56 2.00
C ASP A 124 -12.20 8.50 1.97
N ALA A 125 -11.89 7.24 2.28
CA ALA A 125 -12.88 6.17 2.34
C ALA A 125 -13.57 6.15 3.72
N HIS A 126 -14.86 5.89 3.71
CA HIS A 126 -15.65 5.67 4.93
C HIS A 126 -15.63 4.19 5.37
N LEU A 127 -14.46 3.53 5.28
CA LEU A 127 -14.32 2.14 5.69
C LEU A 127 -14.12 2.07 7.21
N LEU A 128 -15.02 1.36 7.90
CA LEU A 128 -14.95 1.18 9.34
C LEU A 128 -14.34 -0.18 9.69
N VAL A 129 -13.70 -0.26 10.87
CA VAL A 129 -13.15 -1.51 11.41
C VAL A 129 -14.20 -2.64 11.46
N ARG A 130 -15.45 -2.34 11.80
CA ARG A 130 -16.55 -3.33 11.79
C ARG A 130 -16.81 -3.95 10.42
N ASP A 131 -16.66 -3.17 9.35
CA ASP A 131 -16.95 -3.62 7.99
C ASP A 131 -15.79 -4.46 7.46
N ALA A 132 -14.56 -4.05 7.77
CA ALA A 132 -13.36 -4.87 7.54
C ALA A 132 -13.42 -6.23 8.27
N LYS A 133 -13.90 -6.24 9.52
CA LYS A 133 -14.06 -7.47 10.31
C LYS A 133 -15.15 -8.38 9.76
N ARG A 134 -16.23 -7.83 9.23
CA ARG A 134 -17.30 -8.60 8.57
C ARG A 134 -16.77 -9.29 7.30
N LEU A 135 -16.07 -8.55 6.44
CA LEU A 135 -15.42 -9.11 5.26
C LEU A 135 -14.45 -10.24 5.65
N GLN A 136 -13.66 -10.03 6.71
CA GLN A 136 -12.76 -11.05 7.22
C GLN A 136 -13.49 -12.34 7.60
N GLN A 137 -14.64 -12.24 8.28
CA GLN A 137 -15.45 -13.40 8.67
C GLN A 137 -16.07 -14.11 7.46
N GLU A 138 -16.51 -13.36 6.44
CA GLU A 138 -17.03 -13.91 5.19
C GLU A 138 -15.95 -14.72 4.45
N LEU A 139 -14.75 -14.16 4.31
CA LEU A 139 -13.60 -14.85 3.70
C LEU A 139 -13.14 -16.06 4.52
N ALA A 140 -13.21 -15.98 5.86
CA ALA A 140 -12.88 -17.09 6.75
C ALA A 140 -13.87 -18.27 6.60
N GLY A 141 -15.13 -17.98 6.28
CA GLY A 141 -16.18 -18.99 6.09
C GLY A 141 -16.05 -19.81 4.79
N GLN A 142 -15.28 -19.32 3.81
CA GLN A 142 -15.08 -20.03 2.54
C GLN A 142 -14.24 -21.30 2.74
N ARG A 143 -14.92 -22.45 2.65
CA ARG A 143 -14.31 -23.77 2.77
C ARG A 143 -13.61 -24.14 1.47
N VAL A 144 -12.28 -24.04 1.47
CA VAL A 144 -11.43 -24.51 0.38
C VAL A 144 -10.34 -25.41 0.98
N THR A 145 -9.90 -26.42 0.23
CA THR A 145 -8.96 -27.46 0.69
C THR A 145 -7.57 -26.92 1.00
N GLY A 146 -7.13 -27.02 2.26
CA GLY A 146 -5.94 -26.32 2.77
C GLY A 146 -4.68 -26.39 1.90
N SER A 147 -4.40 -25.31 1.17
CA SER A 147 -3.22 -25.18 0.31
C SER A 147 -2.50 -23.85 0.55
N ARG A 148 -1.18 -23.79 0.31
CA ARG A 148 -0.39 -22.54 0.48
C ARG A 148 -0.91 -21.40 -0.41
N SER A 149 -1.45 -21.74 -1.58
CA SER A 149 -2.09 -20.80 -2.48
C SER A 149 -3.30 -20.10 -1.85
N GLN A 150 -4.00 -20.75 -0.91
CA GLN A 150 -5.14 -20.14 -0.22
C GLN A 150 -4.75 -19.08 0.80
N CYS A 151 -3.61 -19.22 1.47
CA CYS A 151 -3.15 -18.17 2.39
C CYS A 151 -2.82 -16.89 1.61
N LYS A 152 -2.21 -17.04 0.43
CA LYS A 152 -2.00 -15.95 -0.52
C LYS A 152 -3.32 -15.39 -1.04
N LEU A 153 -4.22 -16.25 -1.50
CA LEU A 153 -5.52 -15.84 -2.04
C LEU A 153 -6.33 -15.07 -1.00
N TYR A 154 -6.38 -15.56 0.25
CA TYR A 154 -7.05 -14.89 1.36
C TYR A 154 -6.50 -13.47 1.59
N ALA A 155 -5.18 -13.32 1.70
CA ALA A 155 -4.59 -11.99 1.92
C ALA A 155 -4.88 -11.05 0.74
N HIS A 156 -4.85 -11.58 -0.48
CA HIS A 156 -5.14 -10.83 -1.68
C HIS A 156 -6.61 -10.39 -1.77
N GLU A 157 -7.55 -11.31 -1.50
CA GLU A 157 -8.99 -11.04 -1.49
C GLU A 157 -9.38 -10.11 -0.33
N ALA A 158 -8.77 -10.28 0.84
CA ALA A 158 -8.95 -9.36 1.96
C ALA A 158 -8.50 -7.95 1.56
N PHE A 159 -7.30 -7.80 1.00
CA PHE A 159 -6.81 -6.51 0.52
C PHE A 159 -7.77 -5.89 -0.50
N LEU A 160 -8.14 -6.64 -1.55
CA LEU A 160 -9.02 -6.13 -2.60
C LEU A 160 -10.42 -5.81 -2.10
N GLY A 161 -10.99 -6.62 -1.22
CA GLY A 161 -12.32 -6.40 -0.66
C GLY A 161 -12.41 -5.15 0.22
N LEU A 162 -11.29 -4.71 0.80
CA LEU A 162 -11.20 -3.49 1.61
C LEU A 162 -11.02 -2.22 0.79
N LEU A 163 -10.65 -2.33 -0.49
CA LEU A 163 -10.53 -1.15 -1.34
C LEU A 163 -11.92 -0.56 -1.65
N PRO A 164 -12.03 0.77 -1.80
CA PRO A 164 -13.17 1.38 -2.46
C PRO A 164 -13.32 0.83 -3.87
N ALA A 165 -14.54 0.68 -4.36
CA ALA A 165 -14.80 0.13 -5.69
C ALA A 165 -13.95 0.82 -6.76
N ARG A 166 -13.91 2.16 -6.75
CA ARG A 166 -13.12 3.00 -7.69
C ARG A 166 -11.62 2.66 -7.79
N GLN A 167 -11.05 1.98 -6.79
CA GLN A 167 -9.65 1.55 -6.77
C GLN A 167 -9.47 0.07 -7.17
N LYS A 168 -10.57 -0.67 -7.37
CA LYS A 168 -10.55 -2.07 -7.80
C LYS A 168 -10.55 -2.13 -9.33
N ALA A 169 -9.94 -3.19 -9.85
CA ALA A 169 -10.15 -3.59 -11.23
C ALA A 169 -11.61 -4.03 -11.42
N PHE A 170 -12.16 -3.90 -12.63
CA PHE A 170 -13.54 -4.27 -12.94
C PHE A 170 -13.85 -5.73 -12.56
N ALA A 171 -12.89 -6.64 -12.81
CA ALA A 171 -13.02 -8.06 -12.47
C ALA A 171 -13.03 -8.36 -10.95
N ALA A 172 -12.64 -7.38 -10.12
CA ALA A 172 -12.62 -7.49 -8.67
C ALA A 172 -13.82 -6.77 -8.01
N LEU A 173 -14.72 -6.17 -8.80
CA LEU A 173 -15.96 -5.60 -8.29
C LEU A 173 -16.90 -6.70 -7.82
N SER A 174 -17.52 -6.49 -6.66
CA SER A 174 -18.64 -7.30 -6.19
C SER A 174 -19.87 -7.11 -7.08
N GLU A 175 -20.84 -8.02 -6.98
CA GLU A 175 -22.10 -7.94 -7.74
C GLU A 175 -22.83 -6.61 -7.51
N ARG A 176 -22.86 -6.13 -6.27
CA ARG A 176 -23.44 -4.83 -5.93
C ARG A 176 -22.69 -3.68 -6.59
N GLU A 177 -21.36 -3.70 -6.56
CA GLU A 177 -20.54 -2.66 -7.21
C GLU A 177 -20.71 -2.70 -8.73
N LEU A 178 -20.82 -3.88 -9.34
CA LEU A 178 -21.12 -4.02 -10.77
C LEU A 178 -22.47 -3.40 -11.13
N GLN A 179 -23.50 -3.59 -10.31
CA GLN A 179 -24.81 -2.96 -10.52
C GLN A 179 -24.72 -1.43 -10.46
N LEU A 180 -24.03 -0.87 -9.46
CA LEU A 180 -23.83 0.58 -9.36
C LEU A 180 -23.01 1.12 -10.55
N ALA A 181 -22.00 0.37 -11.02
CA ALA A 181 -21.26 0.72 -12.21
C ALA A 181 -22.15 0.73 -13.47
N GLN A 182 -23.09 -0.22 -13.58
CA GLN A 182 -24.08 -0.25 -14.67
C GLN A 182 -25.04 0.94 -14.61
N GLU A 183 -25.45 1.39 -13.42
CA GLU A 183 -26.28 2.60 -13.23
C GLU A 183 -25.55 3.88 -13.67
N LEU A 184 -24.22 3.91 -13.52
CA LEU A 184 -23.35 4.95 -14.12
C LEU A 184 -23.20 4.82 -15.64
N GLY A 185 -23.73 3.77 -16.25
CA GLY A 185 -23.56 3.48 -17.68
C GLY A 185 -22.26 2.74 -18.01
N ILE A 186 -21.52 2.25 -17.02
CA ILE A 186 -20.26 1.54 -17.19
C ILE A 186 -20.55 0.04 -17.30
N ARG A 187 -20.35 -0.53 -18.50
CA ARG A 187 -20.71 -1.93 -18.80
C ARG A 187 -19.56 -2.81 -19.26
N SER A 188 -18.35 -2.26 -19.34
CA SER A 188 -17.18 -3.00 -19.82
C SER A 188 -15.97 -2.76 -18.94
N PRO A 189 -15.06 -3.75 -18.83
CA PRO A 189 -13.79 -3.58 -18.13
C PRO A 189 -12.99 -2.38 -18.66
N ALA A 190 -12.90 -2.23 -19.99
CA ALA A 190 -12.20 -1.11 -20.62
C ALA A 190 -12.76 0.26 -20.22
N ALA A 191 -14.09 0.40 -20.11
CA ALA A 191 -14.70 1.66 -19.69
C ALA A 191 -14.38 2.00 -18.22
N TRP A 192 -14.23 0.98 -17.37
CA TRP A 192 -13.90 1.12 -15.96
C TRP A 192 -12.39 1.28 -15.71
N ASP A 193 -11.61 0.25 -16.04
CA ASP A 193 -10.18 0.14 -15.72
C ASP A 193 -9.34 1.22 -16.41
N GLU A 194 -9.75 1.64 -17.60
CA GLU A 194 -9.07 2.67 -18.37
C GLU A 194 -9.68 4.06 -18.17
N GLY A 195 -10.80 4.17 -17.43
CA GLY A 195 -11.52 5.42 -17.22
C GLY A 195 -12.16 5.99 -18.49
N ARG A 196 -12.48 5.14 -19.48
CA ARG A 196 -13.04 5.55 -20.79
C ARG A 196 -14.56 5.72 -20.82
N ALA A 197 -15.25 5.53 -19.70
CA ALA A 197 -16.69 5.77 -19.64
C ALA A 197 -17.02 7.26 -19.80
N GLU A 198 -17.95 7.60 -20.69
CA GLU A 198 -18.41 8.98 -20.94
C GLU A 198 -18.85 9.71 -19.66
N VAL A 199 -19.36 8.96 -18.68
CA VAL A 199 -19.77 9.50 -17.38
C VAL A 199 -18.62 10.23 -16.68
N PHE A 200 -17.38 9.76 -16.83
CA PHE A 200 -16.21 10.39 -16.21
C PHE A 200 -15.83 11.74 -16.84
N SER A 201 -16.32 12.06 -18.04
CA SER A 201 -16.13 13.38 -18.67
C SER A 201 -17.17 14.41 -18.22
N GLN A 202 -18.18 13.99 -17.44
CA GLN A 202 -19.23 14.88 -16.93
C GLN A 202 -18.85 15.41 -15.55
N PRO A 203 -19.08 16.71 -15.26
CA PRO A 203 -18.89 17.22 -13.90
C PRO A 203 -19.90 16.55 -12.96
N TRP A 204 -19.54 16.43 -11.68
CA TRP A 204 -20.40 15.77 -10.67
C TRP A 204 -21.83 16.31 -10.67
N SER A 205 -22.00 17.63 -10.79
CA SER A 205 -23.30 18.31 -10.83
C SER A 205 -24.19 17.92 -12.01
N ALA A 206 -23.63 17.37 -13.09
CA ALA A 206 -24.37 16.95 -14.28
C ALA A 206 -24.87 15.49 -14.23
N LEU A 207 -24.37 14.68 -13.28
CA LEU A 207 -24.71 13.25 -13.21
C LEU A 207 -26.19 12.97 -12.90
N GLY A 208 -26.92 13.93 -12.34
CA GLY A 208 -28.26 13.70 -11.80
C GLY A 208 -28.22 12.81 -10.56
N THR A 209 -29.30 12.84 -9.75
CA THR A 209 -29.30 12.24 -8.41
C THR A 209 -28.94 10.75 -8.40
N ILE A 210 -29.56 9.96 -9.27
CA ILE A 210 -29.35 8.49 -9.30
C ILE A 210 -27.88 8.13 -9.57
N ARG A 211 -27.24 8.79 -10.54
CA ARG A 211 -25.83 8.49 -10.84
C ARG A 211 -24.90 9.07 -9.77
N GLN A 212 -25.23 10.19 -9.14
CA GLN A 212 -24.45 10.68 -7.99
C GLN A 212 -24.49 9.69 -6.83
N GLU A 213 -25.66 9.12 -6.53
CA GLU A 213 -25.81 8.07 -5.52
C GLU A 213 -25.04 6.79 -5.89
N ALA A 214 -25.12 6.37 -7.16
CA ALA A 214 -24.36 5.21 -7.65
C ALA A 214 -22.84 5.45 -7.57
N ALA A 215 -22.37 6.63 -7.97
CA ALA A 215 -20.98 7.04 -7.85
C ALA A 215 -20.53 7.05 -6.38
N ALA A 216 -21.34 7.60 -5.47
CA ALA A 216 -21.07 7.58 -4.04
C ALA A 216 -20.98 6.15 -3.47
N GLY A 217 -21.87 5.25 -3.92
CA GLY A 217 -21.82 3.83 -3.57
C GLY A 217 -20.55 3.11 -4.05
N LEU A 218 -19.92 3.60 -5.13
CA LEU A 218 -18.62 3.12 -5.64
C LEU A 218 -17.42 3.80 -4.96
N GLY A 219 -17.70 4.66 -3.97
CA GLY A 219 -16.72 5.40 -3.20
C GLY A 219 -16.33 6.74 -3.84
N TYR A 220 -16.94 7.19 -4.93
CA TYR A 220 -16.62 8.53 -5.44
C TYR A 220 -17.26 9.61 -4.55
N THR A 221 -16.53 10.70 -4.39
CA THR A 221 -16.96 11.95 -3.77
C THR A 221 -16.91 13.06 -4.83
N VAL A 222 -17.47 14.22 -4.52
CA VAL A 222 -17.38 15.41 -5.39
C VAL A 222 -15.90 15.71 -5.74
N ASP A 223 -15.01 15.64 -4.75
CA ASP A 223 -13.59 15.97 -4.90
C ASP A 223 -12.82 14.90 -5.70
N THR A 224 -13.13 13.62 -5.46
CA THR A 224 -12.43 12.52 -6.15
C THR A 224 -12.94 12.30 -7.58
N TRP A 225 -14.19 12.66 -7.88
CA TRP A 225 -14.76 12.56 -9.23
C TRP A 225 -14.05 13.47 -10.23
N GLY A 226 -13.81 14.74 -9.86
CA GLY A 226 -13.11 15.69 -10.73
C GLY A 226 -11.66 15.27 -11.04
N THR A 227 -11.03 14.55 -10.11
CA THR A 227 -9.68 14.01 -10.32
C THR A 227 -9.69 12.84 -11.31
N ALA A 228 -10.69 11.95 -11.21
CA ALA A 228 -10.84 10.83 -12.14
C ALA A 228 -11.00 11.29 -13.60
N ALA A 229 -11.78 12.36 -13.81
CA ALA A 229 -11.98 12.98 -15.13
C ALA A 229 -10.64 13.42 -15.76
N ARG A 230 -9.80 14.12 -14.99
CA ARG A 230 -8.49 14.63 -15.46
C ARG A 230 -7.49 13.52 -15.75
N VAL A 231 -7.51 12.45 -14.97
CA VAL A 231 -6.65 11.27 -15.21
C VAL A 231 -7.05 10.57 -16.51
N ALA A 232 -8.35 10.49 -16.81
CA ALA A 232 -8.84 9.94 -18.07
C ALA A 232 -8.37 10.77 -19.28
N GLU A 233 -8.52 12.10 -19.22
CA GLU A 233 -8.05 13.02 -20.27
C GLU A 233 -6.53 12.91 -20.50
N SER A 234 -5.75 12.83 -19.42
CA SER A 234 -4.28 12.70 -19.49
C SER A 234 -3.84 11.37 -20.14
N LYS A 235 -4.56 10.28 -19.88
CA LYS A 235 -4.28 8.97 -20.50
C LYS A 235 -4.60 8.98 -21.99
N GLU A 236 -5.68 9.63 -22.41
CA GLU A 236 -6.06 9.74 -23.83
C GLU A 236 -5.04 10.56 -24.63
N GLN A 237 -4.57 11.68 -24.08
CA GLN A 237 -3.49 12.48 -24.67
C GLN A 237 -2.18 11.69 -24.81
N LYS A 238 -1.80 10.91 -23.80
CA LYS A 238 -0.60 10.05 -23.87
C LYS A 238 -0.74 8.87 -24.83
N SER A 239 -1.97 8.43 -25.11
CA SER A 239 -2.22 7.35 -26.08
C SER A 239 -2.14 7.85 -27.54
N THR A 240 -2.45 9.12 -27.76
CA THR A 240 -2.41 9.78 -29.08
C THR A 240 -1.04 10.38 -29.40
N GLU A 241 -0.21 10.61 -28.39
CA GLU A 241 1.22 10.85 -28.58
C GLU A 241 1.82 9.61 -29.25
N VAL A 242 2.08 9.74 -30.55
CA VAL A 242 2.66 8.70 -31.40
C VAL A 242 3.87 8.16 -30.67
N LYS A 243 3.75 6.93 -30.13
CA LYS A 243 4.89 6.20 -29.57
C LYS A 243 5.91 6.10 -30.70
N SER A 244 6.87 7.03 -30.71
CA SER A 244 8.04 6.94 -31.57
C SER A 244 8.59 5.54 -31.35
N LYS A 245 8.74 4.77 -32.43
CA LYS A 245 9.22 3.38 -32.36
C LYS A 245 10.36 3.32 -31.35
N PRO A 246 10.29 2.44 -30.33
CA PRO A 246 11.35 2.36 -29.34
C PRO A 246 12.67 2.17 -30.10
N ASP A 247 13.63 3.03 -29.79
CA ASP A 247 14.95 2.95 -30.37
C ASP A 247 15.56 1.61 -29.95
N ASN A 248 15.62 0.67 -30.90
CA ASN A 248 16.08 -0.69 -30.67
C ASN A 248 17.62 -0.80 -30.57
N ARG A 249 18.34 0.32 -30.61
CA ARG A 249 19.78 0.33 -30.37
C ARG A 249 20.09 -0.16 -28.95
N SER A 250 21.04 -1.09 -28.84
CA SER A 250 21.58 -1.52 -27.55
C SER A 250 22.27 -0.35 -26.87
N PHE A 251 22.41 -0.38 -25.54
CA PHE A 251 23.04 0.71 -24.79
C PHE A 251 24.46 1.02 -25.29
N GLU A 252 25.19 0.01 -25.74
CA GLU A 252 26.55 0.09 -26.31
C GLU A 252 26.59 0.78 -27.69
N GLN A 253 25.46 0.79 -28.41
CA GLN A 253 25.33 1.43 -29.73
C GLN A 253 24.95 2.92 -29.63
N LEU A 254 24.67 3.41 -28.43
CA LEU A 254 24.38 4.81 -28.18
C LEU A 254 25.68 5.61 -28.03
N SER A 255 25.68 6.84 -28.51
CA SER A 255 26.73 7.80 -28.16
C SER A 255 26.74 8.05 -26.65
N LYS A 256 27.87 8.53 -26.12
CA LYS A 256 28.00 8.83 -24.69
C LYS A 256 26.92 9.79 -24.17
N ALA A 257 26.57 10.81 -24.96
CA ALA A 257 25.51 11.75 -24.61
C ALA A 257 24.12 11.08 -24.54
N GLU A 258 23.81 10.18 -25.48
CA GLU A 258 22.57 9.41 -25.48
C GLU A 258 22.52 8.41 -24.31
N GLN A 259 23.66 7.82 -23.92
CA GLN A 259 23.76 6.97 -22.73
C GLN A 259 23.49 7.76 -21.44
N GLU A 260 24.10 8.94 -21.31
CA GLU A 260 23.89 9.85 -20.17
C GLU A 260 22.43 10.31 -20.08
N GLU A 261 21.81 10.69 -21.22
CA GLU A 261 20.41 11.08 -21.25
C GLU A 261 19.48 9.90 -20.91
N ARG A 262 19.77 8.71 -21.43
CA ARG A 262 18.99 7.49 -21.13
C ARG A 262 19.10 7.10 -19.66
N MET A 263 20.30 7.23 -19.05
CA MET A 263 20.49 7.04 -17.62
C MET A 263 19.78 8.10 -16.79
N ALA A 264 19.85 9.37 -17.17
CA ALA A 264 19.17 10.46 -16.47
C ALA A 264 17.64 10.27 -16.49
N ARG A 265 17.09 9.86 -17.64
CA ARG A 265 15.66 9.54 -17.77
C ARG A 265 15.26 8.34 -16.91
N TRP A 266 16.05 7.27 -16.95
CA TRP A 266 15.83 6.09 -16.11
C TRP A 266 15.88 6.46 -14.62
N PHE A 267 16.85 7.28 -14.22
CA PHE A 267 17.00 7.75 -12.84
C PHE A 267 15.80 8.61 -12.41
N LYS A 268 15.34 9.53 -13.28
CA LYS A 268 14.16 10.36 -13.01
C LYS A 268 12.88 9.52 -12.88
N GLU A 269 12.70 8.51 -13.73
CA GLU A 269 11.53 7.63 -13.68
C GLU A 269 11.47 6.77 -12.41
N HIS A 270 12.62 6.34 -11.88
CA HIS A 270 12.68 5.43 -10.74
C HIS A 270 12.90 6.14 -9.39
N TYR A 271 13.51 7.33 -9.41
CA TYR A 271 13.93 8.04 -8.19
C TYR A 271 13.52 9.52 -8.16
N GLY A 272 13.04 10.10 -9.26
CA GLY A 272 12.78 11.54 -9.40
C GLY A 272 11.44 12.04 -8.88
N GLY A 273 10.72 11.26 -8.08
CA GLY A 273 9.37 11.62 -7.60
C GLY A 273 9.28 12.48 -6.34
N ALA A 274 10.40 12.82 -5.66
CA ALA A 274 10.30 13.47 -4.34
C ALA A 274 11.50 14.35 -3.93
N MET A 275 12.30 14.88 -4.85
CA MET A 275 13.36 15.82 -4.46
C MET A 275 13.39 17.05 -5.36
N LEU A 276 13.27 18.21 -4.69
CA LEU A 276 13.56 19.58 -5.13
C LEU A 276 12.40 20.39 -5.73
N ASP A 277 11.44 20.76 -4.87
CA ASP A 277 10.89 22.12 -4.84
C ASP A 277 11.17 22.68 -3.44
N ASN A 278 12.39 23.16 -3.21
CA ASN A 278 12.74 23.91 -2.02
C ASN A 278 13.82 24.93 -2.41
N ASP A 279 13.41 25.90 -3.23
CA ASP A 279 14.13 27.14 -3.50
C ASP A 279 13.09 28.24 -3.79
N ALA A 280 12.64 28.92 -2.71
CA ALA A 280 12.27 30.35 -2.63
C ALA A 280 11.49 30.63 -1.33
#